data_AF-A0A6A3GT33-F1
#
_entry.id   AF-A0A6A3GT33-F1
#
_cell.length_a   1.000
_cell.length_b   1.000
_cell.length_c   1.000
_cell.angle_alpha   90.00
_cell.angle_beta   90.00
_cell.angle_gamma   90.00
#
_symmetry.space_group_name_H-M   'P 1'
#
loop_
_entity.id
_entity.type
_entity.pdbx_description
1 polymer ?
#
loop_
_entity_poly.entity_id
_entity_poly.type
_entity_poly.pdbx_seq_one_letter_code
_entity_poly.pdbx_strand_id
1 'polypeptide(L)'
;MFKVVRSFVSRFFEINLVLSFGSLDRSQYIDSAYREVWPSIRLLNCYPHLARKCGAADKRRLLAENDFYEASVAVSIKHLTKARTERQFSDLQRLFLAYWREQGETEYASWFEETYLGSTWMFWYYQAAIPGVTPSQNALESHHKVIKITCVASLRSSTAVVLNDGIPSILFHEASQPLRQDLFHFCEGPLCSEAVANAQRLLENKKNYYQLKARRSRVLFGVLFNATKFIISSTNINGASMDRSRAQRYLDSLSGKLPQDISVRNVELYCLSIHQVKLLHQEAIANFVPSARVAIEEIQAVRRKYACDCAMFAQTGWQCSHVLAVMVLQKEINVSRLLNALPTRKASGGQRKAKSCLAKGKDEHQFSVDVLTKRYLKQPMYPLHWQVMRDFDIRTKAGVSKRESFRGTVVSWGDNNGVYYWAVEFPKLKKTLRLECQELAECTHEAYIHGVDVTGLSSGEAVV
;
A
#
# COMPACT_ATOMS: atom_id res chain seq x y z
N MET A 1 -5.78 -31.83 12.79
CA MET A 1 -4.64 -30.96 12.44
C MET A 1 -4.42 -29.83 13.46
N PHE A 2 -5.34 -28.87 13.63
CA PHE A 2 -5.12 -27.72 14.53
C PHE A 2 -4.83 -28.08 16.00
N LYS A 3 -5.52 -29.08 16.55
CA LYS A 3 -5.22 -29.63 17.90
C LYS A 3 -3.77 -30.14 17.99
N VAL A 4 -3.28 -30.79 16.94
CA VAL A 4 -1.92 -31.33 16.85
C VAL A 4 -0.91 -30.18 16.80
N VAL A 5 -1.14 -29.15 15.99
CA VAL A 5 -0.29 -27.94 15.97
C VAL A 5 -0.22 -27.29 17.35
N ARG A 6 -1.37 -27.07 18.00
CA ARG A 6 -1.42 -26.50 19.36
C ARG A 6 -0.64 -27.36 20.37
N SER A 7 -0.78 -28.68 20.28
CA SER A 7 -0.06 -29.63 21.15
C SER A 7 1.45 -29.57 20.93
N PHE A 8 1.92 -29.55 19.68
CA PHE A 8 3.35 -29.51 19.39
C PHE A 8 3.97 -28.15 19.71
N VAL A 9 3.25 -27.05 19.48
CA VAL A 9 3.75 -25.72 19.87
C VAL A 9 3.92 -25.63 21.39
N SER A 10 2.95 -26.17 22.15
CA SER A 10 3.08 -26.28 23.60
C SER A 10 4.23 -27.18 24.02
N ARG A 11 4.48 -28.28 23.30
CA ARG A 11 5.53 -29.26 23.66
C ARG A 11 6.94 -28.77 23.33
N PHE A 12 7.13 -28.12 22.19
CA PHE A 12 8.46 -27.74 21.70
C PHE A 12 8.87 -26.33 22.08
N PHE A 13 7.91 -25.41 22.20
CA PHE A 13 8.19 -24.01 22.49
C PHE A 13 7.64 -23.56 23.85
N GLU A 14 6.94 -24.44 24.58
CA GLU A 14 6.29 -24.10 25.86
C GLU A 14 5.29 -22.94 25.72
N ILE A 15 4.77 -22.72 24.50
CA ILE A 15 3.82 -21.67 24.19
C ILE A 15 2.40 -22.25 24.16
N ASN A 16 1.50 -21.71 24.96
CA ASN A 16 0.06 -21.93 24.79
C ASN A 16 -0.43 -21.11 23.58
N LEU A 17 -0.48 -21.74 22.42
CA LEU A 17 -0.88 -21.07 21.19
C LEU A 17 -2.36 -20.66 21.23
N VAL A 18 -2.59 -19.34 21.31
CA VAL A 18 -3.93 -18.72 21.21
C VAL A 18 -3.96 -17.84 19.97
N LEU A 19 -4.79 -18.21 18.99
CA LEU A 19 -4.93 -17.46 17.76
C LEU A 19 -6.02 -16.39 17.88
N SER A 20 -5.64 -15.12 17.70
CA SER A 20 -6.60 -14.01 17.62
C SER A 20 -7.26 -13.90 16.25
N PHE A 21 -6.53 -14.25 15.19
CA PHE A 21 -6.97 -14.14 13.79
C PHE A 21 -6.64 -15.40 13.01
N GLY A 22 -7.49 -15.77 12.06
CA GLY A 22 -7.22 -16.79 11.05
C GLY A 22 -7.69 -16.31 9.69
N SER A 23 -6.88 -16.43 8.64
CA SER A 23 -7.31 -16.08 7.28
C SER A 23 -7.65 -17.35 6.50
N LEU A 24 -8.81 -17.37 5.86
CA LEU A 24 -9.24 -18.48 5.03
C LEU A 24 -9.95 -18.01 3.75
N ASP A 25 -9.97 -18.90 2.79
CA ASP A 25 -10.98 -18.89 1.74
C ASP A 25 -12.27 -19.47 2.28
N ARG A 26 -13.40 -19.05 1.71
CA ARG A 26 -14.72 -19.46 2.19
C ARG A 26 -14.84 -20.98 2.23
N SER A 27 -14.69 -21.56 3.42
CA SER A 27 -14.77 -22.99 3.68
C SER A 27 -15.32 -23.23 5.07
N GLN A 28 -16.58 -23.66 5.14
CA GLN A 28 -17.30 -23.87 6.40
C GLN A 28 -16.66 -24.97 7.27
N TYR A 29 -16.06 -25.99 6.64
CA TYR A 29 -15.36 -27.05 7.35
C TYR A 29 -14.10 -26.53 8.05
N ILE A 30 -13.36 -25.61 7.41
CA ILE A 30 -12.16 -25.00 7.99
C ILE A 30 -12.56 -24.03 9.12
N ASP A 31 -13.61 -23.24 8.94
CA ASP A 31 -14.19 -22.38 9.99
C ASP A 31 -14.56 -23.20 11.24
N SER A 32 -15.31 -24.29 11.07
CA SER A 32 -15.71 -25.17 12.16
C SER A 32 -14.50 -25.75 12.90
N ALA A 33 -13.48 -26.20 12.16
CA ALA A 33 -12.26 -26.74 12.74
C ALA A 33 -11.44 -25.68 13.51
N TYR A 34 -11.39 -24.43 13.02
CA TYR A 34 -10.75 -23.32 13.75
C TYR A 34 -11.47 -23.07 15.07
N ARG A 35 -12.80 -22.93 15.04
CA ARG A 35 -13.60 -22.59 16.22
C ARG A 35 -13.64 -23.71 17.26
N GLU A 36 -13.51 -24.96 16.85
CA GLU A 36 -13.38 -26.09 17.76
C GLU A 36 -12.12 -25.98 18.66
N VAL A 37 -11.01 -25.46 18.11
CA VAL A 37 -9.75 -25.33 18.85
C VAL A 37 -9.59 -23.96 19.50
N TRP A 38 -10.07 -22.91 18.83
CA TRP A 38 -10.02 -21.52 19.28
C TRP A 38 -11.39 -20.85 19.09
N PRO A 39 -12.32 -20.97 20.06
CA PRO A 39 -13.68 -20.44 19.92
C PRO A 39 -13.76 -18.93 19.72
N SER A 40 -12.78 -18.18 20.25
CA SER A 40 -12.70 -16.73 20.17
C SER A 40 -11.98 -16.19 18.93
N ILE A 41 -11.54 -17.06 18.02
CA ILE A 41 -10.79 -16.63 16.83
C ILE A 41 -11.65 -15.74 15.92
N ARG A 42 -11.07 -14.65 15.43
CA ARG A 42 -11.68 -13.87 14.36
C ARG A 42 -11.20 -14.38 13.01
N LEU A 43 -12.13 -14.88 12.21
CA LEU A 43 -11.82 -15.35 10.87
C LEU A 43 -11.91 -14.22 9.84
N LEU A 44 -10.88 -14.08 9.01
CA LEU A 44 -10.72 -13.06 7.99
C LEU A 44 -10.86 -13.69 6.61
N ASN A 45 -11.78 -13.16 5.81
CA ASN A 45 -12.06 -13.70 4.48
C ASN A 45 -11.23 -12.99 3.44
N CYS A 46 -10.61 -13.76 2.55
CA CYS A 46 -9.71 -13.21 1.54
C CYS A 46 -10.46 -12.31 0.55
N TYR A 47 -10.31 -10.99 0.69
CA TYR A 47 -10.87 -10.01 -0.25
C TYR A 47 -10.40 -10.24 -1.70
N PRO A 48 -9.11 -10.51 -1.97
CA PRO A 48 -8.67 -10.87 -3.32
C PRO A 48 -9.44 -12.04 -3.95
N HIS A 49 -9.81 -13.07 -3.19
CA HIS A 49 -10.61 -14.18 -3.69
C HIS A 49 -12.08 -13.81 -3.87
N LEU A 50 -12.65 -13.00 -2.97
CA LEU A 50 -13.98 -12.42 -3.14
C LEU A 50 -14.08 -11.58 -4.41
N ALA A 51 -13.09 -10.73 -4.69
CA ALA A 51 -13.16 -9.74 -5.76
C ALA A 51 -12.72 -10.23 -7.15
N ARG A 52 -12.10 -11.41 -7.26
CA ARG A 52 -11.55 -11.95 -8.52
C ARG A 52 -12.38 -13.14 -9.07
N LYS A 53 -11.83 -13.81 -10.09
CA LYS A 53 -12.34 -15.05 -10.70
C LYS A 53 -12.57 -16.10 -9.60
N CYS A 54 -13.68 -16.81 -9.70
CA CYS A 54 -14.32 -17.68 -8.71
C CYS A 54 -15.01 -16.95 -7.52
N GLY A 55 -15.06 -15.61 -7.54
CA GLY A 55 -15.69 -14.77 -6.51
C GLY A 55 -16.99 -14.08 -6.96
N ALA A 56 -17.19 -12.84 -6.52
CA ALA A 56 -18.34 -11.99 -6.86
C ALA A 56 -18.52 -11.77 -8.37
N ALA A 57 -17.41 -11.71 -9.11
CA ALA A 57 -17.41 -11.47 -10.55
C ALA A 57 -17.96 -12.65 -11.37
N ASP A 58 -17.87 -13.88 -10.86
CA ASP A 58 -18.28 -15.08 -11.61
C ASP A 58 -19.78 -15.38 -11.48
N LYS A 59 -20.48 -14.65 -10.60
CA LYS A 59 -21.92 -14.77 -10.38
C LYS A 59 -22.73 -13.68 -11.08
N ARG A 60 -22.15 -13.01 -12.09
CA ARG A 60 -22.86 -12.02 -12.93
C ARG A 60 -24.13 -12.56 -13.56
N ARG A 61 -24.21 -13.87 -13.82
CA ARG A 61 -25.42 -14.54 -14.34
C ARG A 61 -26.66 -14.40 -13.43
N LEU A 62 -26.48 -14.02 -12.15
CA LEU A 62 -27.57 -13.74 -11.22
C LEU A 62 -28.04 -12.28 -11.29
N LEU A 63 -27.36 -11.45 -12.09
CA LEU A 63 -27.79 -10.08 -12.37
C LEU A 63 -28.82 -10.10 -13.50
N ALA A 64 -29.83 -9.24 -13.38
CA ALA A 64 -30.73 -8.90 -14.46
C ALA A 64 -29.98 -8.18 -15.59
N GLU A 65 -29.10 -7.23 -15.23
CA GLU A 65 -28.24 -6.53 -16.17
C GLU A 65 -26.75 -6.81 -15.90
N ASN A 66 -26.09 -7.54 -16.80
CA ASN A 66 -24.67 -7.90 -16.64
C ASN A 66 -23.74 -6.68 -16.47
N ASP A 67 -24.05 -5.56 -17.13
CA ASP A 67 -23.25 -4.33 -17.08
C ASP A 67 -23.36 -3.61 -15.73
N PHE A 68 -24.42 -3.88 -14.96
CA PHE A 68 -24.60 -3.35 -13.61
C PHE A 68 -23.44 -3.75 -12.68
N TYR A 69 -22.78 -4.88 -12.95
CA TYR A 69 -21.66 -5.34 -12.15
C TYR A 69 -20.53 -4.30 -12.08
N GLU A 70 -20.02 -3.86 -13.24
CA GLU A 70 -18.89 -2.92 -13.29
C GLU A 70 -19.34 -1.51 -12.92
N ALA A 71 -20.56 -1.13 -13.30
CA ALA A 71 -21.11 0.19 -13.01
C ALA A 71 -21.33 0.43 -11.51
N SER A 72 -21.79 -0.60 -10.78
CA SER A 72 -22.30 -0.44 -9.41
C SER A 72 -21.74 -1.45 -8.42
N VAL A 73 -21.84 -2.75 -8.70
CA VAL A 73 -21.49 -3.82 -7.73
C VAL A 73 -20.01 -3.78 -7.36
N ALA A 74 -19.12 -3.77 -8.36
CA ALA A 74 -17.67 -3.76 -8.15
C ALA A 74 -17.22 -2.52 -7.37
N VAL A 75 -17.83 -1.36 -7.65
CA VAL A 75 -17.58 -0.10 -6.94
C VAL A 75 -18.01 -0.19 -5.48
N SER A 76 -19.21 -0.71 -5.24
CA SER A 76 -19.79 -0.89 -3.91
C SER A 76 -18.97 -1.88 -3.06
N ILE A 77 -18.57 -3.02 -3.63
CA ILE A 77 -17.67 -3.99 -2.98
C ILE A 77 -16.34 -3.32 -2.64
N LYS A 78 -15.75 -2.57 -3.58
CA LYS A 78 -14.51 -1.82 -3.32
C LYS A 78 -14.70 -0.78 -2.21
N HIS A 79 -15.85 -0.13 -2.11
CA HIS A 79 -16.17 0.79 -1.02
C HIS A 79 -16.25 0.09 0.34
N LEU A 80 -16.91 -1.08 0.41
CA LEU A 80 -16.98 -1.88 1.63
C LEU A 80 -15.59 -2.31 2.14
N THR A 81 -14.63 -2.62 1.26
CA THR A 81 -13.25 -2.94 1.71
C THR A 81 -12.59 -1.80 2.48
N LYS A 82 -13.01 -0.57 2.21
CA LYS A 82 -12.53 0.66 2.82
C LYS A 82 -13.33 1.02 4.07
N ALA A 83 -14.23 0.19 4.57
CA ALA A 83 -14.86 0.45 5.85
C ALA A 83 -13.81 0.51 6.97
N ARG A 84 -14.03 1.39 7.95
CA ARG A 84 -13.11 1.63 9.07
C ARG A 84 -13.53 0.94 10.36
N THR A 85 -14.82 0.65 10.50
CA THR A 85 -15.41 -0.03 11.65
C THR A 85 -16.45 -1.03 11.17
N GLU A 86 -16.73 -2.03 12.00
CA GLU A 86 -17.77 -3.02 11.73
C GLU A 86 -19.16 -2.39 11.62
N ARG A 87 -19.44 -1.34 12.40
CA ARG A 87 -20.68 -0.56 12.31
C ARG A 87 -20.80 0.16 10.97
N GLN A 88 -19.75 0.88 10.57
CA GLN A 88 -19.72 1.54 9.26
C GLN A 88 -19.87 0.52 8.13
N PHE A 89 -19.17 -0.62 8.21
CA PHE A 89 -19.34 -1.71 7.24
C PHE A 89 -20.79 -2.19 7.17
N SER A 90 -21.41 -2.43 8.33
CA SER A 90 -22.79 -2.93 8.45
C SER A 90 -23.84 -1.99 7.88
N ASP A 91 -23.66 -0.69 8.01
CA ASP A 91 -24.61 0.29 7.45
C ASP A 91 -24.39 0.52 5.96
N LEU A 92 -23.12 0.53 5.52
CA LEU A 92 -22.79 0.64 4.10
C LEU A 92 -23.28 -0.58 3.31
N GLN A 93 -23.17 -1.79 3.85
CA GLN A 93 -23.68 -2.98 3.15
C GLN A 93 -25.20 -2.92 2.99
N ARG A 94 -25.95 -2.46 4.01
CA ARG A 94 -27.40 -2.31 3.92
C ARG A 94 -27.78 -1.30 2.85
N LEU A 95 -27.09 -0.16 2.80
CA LEU A 95 -27.27 0.87 1.77
C LEU A 95 -27.05 0.30 0.37
N PHE A 96 -25.98 -0.46 0.15
CA PHE A 96 -25.67 -1.04 -1.16
C PHE A 96 -26.63 -2.14 -1.57
N LEU A 97 -26.99 -3.05 -0.66
CA LEU A 97 -27.96 -4.11 -0.95
C LEU A 97 -29.35 -3.55 -1.24
N ALA A 98 -29.80 -2.54 -0.49
CA ALA A 98 -31.06 -1.85 -0.75
C ALA A 98 -31.06 -1.24 -2.16
N TYR A 99 -30.00 -0.51 -2.51
CA TYR A 99 -29.85 0.06 -3.85
C TYR A 99 -29.86 -1.00 -4.95
N TRP A 100 -29.12 -2.11 -4.79
CA TRP A 100 -29.12 -3.18 -5.80
C TRP A 100 -30.52 -3.77 -5.99
N ARG A 101 -31.26 -4.04 -4.90
CA ARG A 101 -32.64 -4.53 -4.95
C ARG A 101 -33.58 -3.55 -5.64
N GLU A 102 -33.45 -2.26 -5.35
CA GLU A 102 -34.23 -1.18 -6.00
C GLU A 102 -33.94 -1.08 -7.51
N GLN A 103 -32.75 -1.47 -7.96
CA GLN A 103 -32.40 -1.55 -9.39
C GLN A 103 -32.82 -2.89 -10.03
N GLY A 104 -33.57 -3.75 -9.33
CA GLY A 104 -34.03 -5.04 -9.84
C GLY A 104 -33.06 -6.21 -9.60
N GLU A 105 -31.90 -5.97 -8.99
CA GLU A 105 -30.82 -6.96 -8.83
C GLU A 105 -30.97 -7.82 -7.57
N THR A 106 -32.21 -8.27 -7.31
CA THR A 106 -32.60 -8.90 -6.03
C THR A 106 -31.97 -10.28 -5.84
N GLU A 107 -31.87 -11.09 -6.91
CA GLU A 107 -31.27 -12.42 -6.85
C GLU A 107 -29.77 -12.33 -6.49
N TYR A 108 -29.02 -11.49 -7.20
CA TYR A 108 -27.62 -11.22 -6.90
C TYR A 108 -27.42 -10.66 -5.49
N ALA A 109 -28.24 -9.69 -5.08
CA ALA A 109 -28.14 -9.07 -3.76
C ALA A 109 -28.35 -10.09 -2.63
N SER A 110 -29.37 -10.94 -2.76
CA SER A 110 -29.67 -11.99 -1.77
C SER A 110 -28.56 -13.03 -1.70
N TRP A 111 -28.08 -13.49 -2.86
CA TRP A 111 -26.93 -14.39 -2.93
C TRP A 111 -25.69 -13.77 -2.28
N PHE A 112 -25.37 -12.51 -2.56
CA PHE A 112 -24.19 -11.83 -2.04
C PHE A 112 -24.27 -11.67 -0.52
N GLU A 113 -25.45 -11.30 0.00
CA GLU A 113 -25.70 -11.16 1.43
C GLU A 113 -25.45 -12.48 2.18
N GLU A 114 -26.04 -13.58 1.70
CA GLU A 114 -25.85 -14.90 2.29
C GLU A 114 -24.39 -15.38 2.18
N THR A 115 -23.75 -15.06 1.05
CA THR A 115 -22.44 -15.60 0.68
C THR A 115 -21.26 -14.90 1.36
N TYR A 116 -21.30 -13.57 1.44
CA TYR A 116 -20.15 -12.76 1.85
C TYR A 116 -20.43 -11.81 3.01
N LEU A 117 -21.70 -11.62 3.40
CA LEU A 117 -22.08 -10.68 4.45
C LEU A 117 -22.66 -11.36 5.70
N GLY A 118 -22.85 -12.69 5.67
CA GLY A 118 -23.13 -13.47 6.87
C GLY A 118 -22.10 -13.24 7.97
N SER A 119 -22.49 -13.46 9.23
CA SER A 119 -21.71 -13.09 10.44
C SER A 119 -20.28 -13.62 10.46
N THR A 120 -20.02 -14.80 9.89
CA THR A 120 -18.66 -15.36 9.77
C THR A 120 -17.90 -14.83 8.53
N TRP A 121 -18.62 -14.37 7.52
CA TRP A 121 -18.08 -14.07 6.19
C TRP A 121 -17.73 -12.60 5.99
N MET A 122 -18.31 -11.68 6.77
CA MET A 122 -18.20 -10.23 6.56
C MET A 122 -16.80 -9.59 6.79
N PHE A 123 -15.84 -10.31 7.36
CA PHE A 123 -14.53 -9.77 7.74
C PHE A 123 -13.50 -9.75 6.60
N TRP A 124 -13.79 -9.00 5.54
CA TRP A 124 -12.91 -8.83 4.36
C TRP A 124 -12.47 -7.38 4.10
N TYR A 125 -12.86 -6.43 4.97
CA TYR A 125 -12.39 -5.04 4.92
C TYR A 125 -11.06 -4.85 5.65
N TYR A 126 -10.25 -3.86 5.24
CA TYR A 126 -8.86 -3.73 5.72
C TYR A 126 -8.73 -3.54 7.25
N GLN A 127 -9.73 -2.94 7.89
CA GLN A 127 -9.75 -2.69 9.33
C GLN A 127 -10.43 -3.82 10.14
N ALA A 128 -10.68 -4.98 9.54
CA ALA A 128 -11.29 -6.11 10.23
C ALA A 128 -10.35 -6.77 11.25
N ALA A 129 -9.05 -6.47 11.20
CA ALA A 129 -7.98 -7.03 12.02
C ALA A 129 -7.00 -5.95 12.49
N ILE A 130 -5.92 -6.37 13.16
CA ILE A 130 -4.85 -5.46 13.60
C ILE A 130 -3.94 -5.05 12.43
N PRO A 131 -3.33 -3.84 12.47
CA PRO A 131 -2.41 -3.39 11.42
C PRO A 131 -1.23 -4.35 11.25
N GLY A 132 -1.06 -4.86 10.02
CA GLY A 132 -0.07 -5.85 9.62
C GLY A 132 -0.68 -7.24 9.37
N VAL A 133 -1.91 -7.46 9.83
CA VAL A 133 -2.72 -8.65 9.52
C VAL A 133 -3.85 -8.20 8.59
N THR A 134 -3.90 -8.76 7.38
CA THR A 134 -4.90 -8.36 6.38
C THR A 134 -5.80 -9.50 5.94
N PRO A 135 -7.04 -9.22 5.49
CA PRO A 135 -7.91 -10.20 4.86
C PRO A 135 -7.43 -10.54 3.44
N SER A 136 -6.20 -11.02 3.33
CA SER A 136 -5.54 -11.36 2.08
C SER A 136 -4.58 -12.52 2.28
N GLN A 137 -4.81 -13.61 1.56
CA GLN A 137 -3.91 -14.75 1.53
C GLN A 137 -2.72 -14.57 0.59
N ASN A 138 -2.61 -13.45 -0.16
CA ASN A 138 -1.49 -13.22 -1.08
C ASN A 138 -0.11 -13.47 -0.46
N ALA A 139 0.09 -13.12 0.82
CA ALA A 139 1.36 -13.39 1.52
C ALA A 139 1.59 -14.91 1.72
N LEU A 140 0.56 -15.65 2.12
CA LEU A 140 0.60 -17.11 2.24
C LEU A 140 0.75 -17.77 0.86
N GLU A 141 0.06 -17.29 -0.17
CA GLU A 141 0.22 -17.75 -1.56
C GLU A 141 1.61 -17.46 -2.12
N SER A 142 2.25 -16.36 -1.69
CA SER A 142 3.64 -16.08 -2.02
C SER A 142 4.59 -17.04 -1.29
N HIS A 143 4.23 -17.50 -0.09
CA HIS A 143 4.95 -18.57 0.61
C HIS A 143 4.71 -19.94 -0.05
N HIS A 144 3.50 -20.19 -0.59
CA HIS A 144 3.26 -21.30 -1.52
C HIS A 144 4.14 -21.23 -2.76
N LYS A 145 4.78 -20.09 -3.09
CA LYS A 145 5.79 -20.05 -4.15
C LYS A 145 7.03 -20.84 -3.77
N VAL A 146 7.43 -20.89 -2.50
CA VAL A 146 8.50 -21.78 -2.03
C VAL A 146 8.07 -23.22 -2.22
N ILE A 147 6.87 -23.60 -1.74
CA ILE A 147 6.28 -24.93 -2.01
C ILE A 147 6.21 -25.22 -3.52
N LYS A 148 5.84 -24.24 -4.34
CA LYS A 148 5.86 -24.39 -5.80
C LYS A 148 7.29 -24.59 -6.29
N ILE A 149 8.28 -23.80 -5.88
CA ILE A 149 9.68 -23.99 -6.28
C ILE A 149 10.19 -25.39 -5.90
N THR A 150 9.92 -25.83 -4.66
CA THR A 150 10.39 -27.11 -4.12
C THR A 150 9.63 -28.31 -4.71
N CYS A 151 8.35 -28.14 -5.02
CA CYS A 151 7.45 -29.23 -5.46
C CYS A 151 6.91 -29.05 -6.90
N VAL A 152 7.51 -28.17 -7.73
CA VAL A 152 7.00 -27.83 -9.08
C VAL A 152 6.93 -29.04 -9.99
N ALA A 153 7.83 -30.00 -9.82
CA ALA A 153 7.85 -31.24 -10.60
C ALA A 153 6.67 -32.18 -10.31
N SER A 154 5.85 -31.88 -9.28
CA SER A 154 5.03 -32.89 -8.61
C SER A 154 3.63 -32.37 -8.20
N LEU A 155 3.07 -31.41 -8.97
CA LEU A 155 1.74 -30.79 -8.75
C LEU A 155 0.54 -31.77 -8.75
N ARG A 156 0.76 -33.06 -9.06
CA ARG A 156 -0.22 -34.17 -8.95
C ARG A 156 0.40 -35.40 -8.27
N SER A 157 1.09 -35.18 -7.16
CA SER A 157 1.73 -36.23 -6.37
C SER A 157 0.73 -37.06 -5.56
N SER A 158 1.04 -38.34 -5.36
CA SER A 158 0.35 -39.16 -4.37
C SER A 158 0.58 -38.60 -2.96
N THR A 159 -0.33 -38.89 -2.03
CA THR A 159 -0.18 -38.52 -0.62
C THR A 159 1.15 -39.02 -0.04
N ALA A 160 1.64 -40.18 -0.48
CA ALA A 160 2.92 -40.73 -0.05
C ALA A 160 4.11 -39.82 -0.45
N VAL A 161 4.15 -39.34 -1.69
CA VAL A 161 5.20 -38.41 -2.17
C VAL A 161 5.13 -37.07 -1.44
N VAL A 162 3.92 -36.57 -1.15
CA VAL A 162 3.76 -35.33 -0.36
C VAL A 162 4.34 -35.51 1.05
N LEU A 163 4.04 -36.63 1.71
CA LEU A 163 4.49 -36.87 3.09
C LEU A 163 5.97 -37.22 3.19
N ASN A 164 6.51 -38.01 2.26
CA ASN A 164 7.87 -38.55 2.34
C ASN A 164 8.92 -37.64 1.68
N ASP A 165 8.56 -36.94 0.61
CA ASP A 165 9.53 -36.15 -0.17
C ASP A 165 9.22 -34.66 -0.08
N GLY A 166 7.95 -34.29 -0.26
CA GLY A 166 7.50 -32.89 -0.30
C GLY A 166 7.68 -32.16 1.02
N ILE A 167 7.02 -32.65 2.09
CA ILE A 167 7.10 -32.03 3.42
C ILE A 167 8.54 -31.98 3.94
N PRO A 168 9.34 -33.06 3.89
CA PRO A 168 10.73 -33.01 4.35
C PRO A 168 11.58 -32.01 3.56
N SER A 169 11.39 -31.91 2.23
CA SER A 169 12.11 -30.92 1.42
C SER A 169 11.73 -29.48 1.76
N ILE A 170 10.45 -29.22 2.04
CA ILE A 170 9.98 -27.90 2.51
C ILE A 170 10.60 -27.58 3.88
N LEU A 171 10.54 -28.54 4.82
CA LEU A 171 11.11 -28.36 6.16
C LEU A 171 12.63 -28.16 6.11
N PHE A 172 13.34 -28.89 5.25
CA PHE A 172 14.78 -28.71 5.06
C PHE A 172 15.12 -27.32 4.50
N HIS A 173 14.37 -26.87 3.48
CA HIS A 173 14.56 -25.53 2.92
C HIS A 173 14.27 -24.44 3.96
N GLU A 174 13.21 -24.56 4.76
CA GLU A 174 12.91 -23.61 5.85
C GLU A 174 13.95 -23.68 6.97
N ALA A 175 14.40 -24.87 7.38
CA ALA A 175 15.44 -25.03 8.41
C ALA A 175 16.80 -24.47 7.98
N SER A 176 17.05 -24.38 6.67
CA SER A 176 18.27 -23.75 6.13
C SER A 176 18.23 -22.21 6.17
N GLN A 177 17.06 -21.60 6.44
CA GLN A 177 16.94 -20.17 6.62
C GLN A 177 17.33 -19.78 8.06
N PRO A 178 17.98 -18.61 8.26
CA PRO A 178 18.27 -18.12 9.60
C PRO A 178 16.99 -18.00 10.42
N LEU A 179 16.93 -18.72 11.55
CA LEU A 179 15.81 -18.62 12.49
C LEU A 179 15.75 -17.20 13.05
N ARG A 180 14.67 -16.47 12.74
CA ARG A 180 14.36 -15.23 13.46
C ARG A 180 13.67 -15.60 14.76
N GLN A 181 14.32 -15.26 15.88
CA GLN A 181 13.77 -15.50 17.21
C GLN A 181 12.47 -14.70 17.44
N ASP A 182 12.37 -13.50 16.87
CA ASP A 182 11.17 -12.67 16.94
C ASP A 182 10.43 -12.61 15.60
N LEU A 183 9.16 -13.02 15.64
CA LEU A 183 8.23 -12.90 14.52
C LEU A 183 7.24 -11.78 14.80
N PHE A 184 7.21 -10.79 13.92
CA PHE A 184 6.27 -9.68 13.96
C PHE A 184 5.32 -9.76 12.77
N HIS A 185 4.08 -9.32 12.96
CA HIS A 185 3.12 -9.11 11.87
C HIS A 185 3.40 -7.83 11.07
N PHE A 186 4.61 -7.27 11.20
CA PHE A 186 5.15 -6.17 10.42
C PHE A 186 6.62 -6.45 10.15
N CYS A 187 7.21 -5.77 9.18
CA CYS A 187 8.60 -5.98 8.82
C CYS A 187 9.40 -4.69 8.76
N GLU A 188 10.69 -4.82 9.07
CA GLU A 188 11.71 -3.85 8.70
C GLU A 188 11.74 -3.66 7.20
N GLY A 189 12.09 -2.45 6.78
CA GLY A 189 12.25 -2.15 5.38
C GLY A 189 12.44 -0.66 5.14
N PRO A 190 12.75 -0.29 3.90
CA PRO A 190 12.78 1.12 3.52
C PRO A 190 11.40 1.76 3.71
N LEU A 191 11.41 3.07 3.95
CA LEU A 191 10.20 3.88 3.82
C LEU A 191 9.69 3.83 2.39
N CYS A 192 8.37 3.71 2.25
CA CYS A 192 7.72 3.77 0.96
C CYS A 192 7.83 5.20 0.40
N SER A 193 8.59 5.37 -0.70
CA SER A 193 8.77 6.67 -1.34
C SER A 193 7.44 7.35 -1.67
N GLU A 194 6.49 6.60 -2.21
CA GLU A 194 5.14 7.09 -2.49
C GLU A 194 4.42 7.58 -1.23
N ALA A 195 4.62 6.93 -0.08
CA ALA A 195 4.07 7.41 1.19
C ALA A 195 4.67 8.75 1.61
N VAL A 196 5.98 8.96 1.40
CA VAL A 196 6.67 10.22 1.69
C VAL A 196 6.17 11.36 0.80
N ALA A 197 6.05 11.16 -0.52
CA ALA A 197 5.44 12.16 -1.41
C ALA A 197 4.00 12.48 -1.02
N ASN A 198 3.21 11.45 -0.74
CA ASN A 198 1.81 11.66 -0.37
C ASN A 198 1.71 12.43 0.94
N ALA A 199 2.63 12.21 1.89
CA ALA A 199 2.69 13.01 3.12
C ALA A 199 3.00 14.48 2.81
N GLN A 200 3.94 14.77 1.91
CA GLN A 200 4.24 16.12 1.47
C GLN A 200 3.01 16.81 0.85
N ARG A 201 2.34 16.14 -0.10
CA ARG A 201 1.12 16.65 -0.77
C ARG A 201 -0.03 16.92 0.21
N LEU A 202 -0.19 16.08 1.23
CA LEU A 202 -1.20 16.29 2.27
C LEU A 202 -0.93 17.56 3.10
N LEU A 203 0.34 17.95 3.25
CA LEU A 203 0.76 19.08 4.08
C LEU A 203 0.91 20.40 3.31
N GLU A 204 0.97 20.37 1.98
CA GLU A 204 1.05 21.56 1.12
C GLU A 204 -0.11 22.54 1.35
N ASN A 205 -1.31 22.03 1.64
CA ASN A 205 -2.50 22.85 1.89
C ASN A 205 -3.14 22.52 3.23
N LYS A 206 -3.27 23.52 4.11
CA LYS A 206 -3.91 23.39 5.43
C LYS A 206 -5.37 22.93 5.35
N LYS A 207 -6.05 23.11 4.22
CA LYS A 207 -7.41 22.62 3.99
C LYS A 207 -7.49 21.10 3.73
N ASN A 208 -6.36 20.39 3.65
CA ASN A 208 -6.32 18.94 3.45
C ASN A 208 -6.42 18.12 4.74
N TYR A 209 -6.31 18.76 5.90
CA TYR A 209 -6.32 18.08 7.18
C TYR A 209 -7.04 18.85 8.27
N TYR A 210 -7.43 18.15 9.33
CA TYR A 210 -8.09 18.73 10.50
C TYR A 210 -7.63 18.07 11.78
N GLN A 211 -7.25 18.89 12.74
CA GLN A 211 -6.72 18.43 14.01
C GLN A 211 -7.84 18.21 15.01
N LEU A 212 -7.92 16.99 15.54
CA LEU A 212 -8.83 16.62 16.61
C LEU A 212 -8.15 16.88 17.95
N LYS A 213 -8.67 17.86 18.68
CA LYS A 213 -8.15 18.29 19.99
C LYS A 213 -9.20 18.09 21.08
N ALA A 214 -8.76 17.64 22.25
CA ALA A 214 -9.63 17.55 23.42
C ALA A 214 -10.17 18.94 23.77
N ARG A 215 -11.47 19.04 24.12
CA ARG A 215 -12.12 20.34 24.36
C ARG A 215 -11.46 21.16 25.48
N ARG A 216 -11.06 20.50 26.57
CA ARG A 216 -10.48 21.14 27.76
C ARG A 216 -8.97 21.28 27.67
N SER A 217 -8.26 20.15 27.57
CA SER A 217 -6.79 20.14 27.58
C SER A 217 -6.15 20.62 26.29
N ARG A 218 -6.92 20.77 25.20
CA ARG A 218 -6.44 21.09 23.84
C ARG A 218 -5.39 20.12 23.28
N VAL A 219 -5.15 19.00 23.98
CA VAL A 219 -4.23 17.94 23.56
C VAL A 219 -4.73 17.34 22.25
N LEU A 220 -3.82 17.20 21.31
CA LEU A 220 -4.06 16.56 20.02
C LEU A 220 -4.18 15.05 20.24
N PHE A 221 -5.32 14.47 19.87
CA PHE A 221 -5.55 13.02 19.96
C PHE A 221 -5.77 12.37 18.59
N GLY A 222 -5.89 13.17 17.53
CA GLY A 222 -5.96 12.65 16.18
C GLY A 222 -5.87 13.72 15.11
N VAL A 223 -5.64 13.31 13.89
CA VAL A 223 -5.66 14.15 12.69
C VAL A 223 -6.45 13.43 11.62
N LEU A 224 -7.36 14.16 10.97
CA LEU A 224 -8.11 13.70 9.81
C LEU A 224 -7.44 14.25 8.55
N PHE A 225 -7.30 13.42 7.52
CA PHE A 225 -6.75 13.79 6.22
C PHE A 225 -7.70 13.43 5.10
N ASN A 226 -7.69 14.22 4.03
CA ASN A 226 -8.30 13.83 2.76
C ASN A 226 -7.64 12.56 2.19
N ALA A 227 -8.45 11.63 1.72
CA ALA A 227 -7.99 10.56 0.83
C ALA A 227 -7.47 11.15 -0.48
N THR A 228 -6.54 10.46 -1.15
CA THR A 228 -5.81 10.97 -2.32
C THR A 228 -6.70 11.59 -3.41
N LYS A 229 -7.87 11.00 -3.67
CA LYS A 229 -8.84 11.50 -4.66
C LYS A 229 -9.40 12.87 -4.33
N PHE A 230 -9.43 13.27 -3.05
CA PHE A 230 -10.08 14.49 -2.56
C PHE A 230 -9.08 15.52 -2.00
N ILE A 231 -7.77 15.29 -2.18
CA ILE A 231 -6.73 16.25 -1.81
C ILE A 231 -6.94 17.54 -2.63
N ILE A 232 -7.03 18.68 -1.96
CA ILE A 232 -7.03 19.98 -2.61
C ILE A 232 -5.64 20.24 -3.18
N SER A 233 -5.59 20.28 -4.49
CA SER A 233 -4.50 20.83 -5.31
C SER A 233 -5.13 21.74 -6.38
N SER A 234 -4.31 22.54 -7.05
CA SER A 234 -4.75 23.39 -8.17
C SER A 234 -5.40 22.61 -9.31
N THR A 235 -5.05 21.33 -9.47
CA THR A 235 -5.47 20.46 -10.57
C THR A 235 -6.59 19.48 -10.21
N ASN A 236 -6.93 19.33 -8.92
CA ASN A 236 -7.90 18.34 -8.51
C ASN A 236 -9.31 18.91 -8.41
N ILE A 237 -10.12 18.61 -9.42
CA ILE A 237 -11.56 18.96 -9.47
C ILE A 237 -12.38 18.35 -8.32
N ASN A 238 -11.92 17.23 -7.75
CA ASN A 238 -12.57 16.56 -6.64
C ASN A 238 -12.05 17.04 -5.28
N GLY A 239 -11.20 18.07 -5.25
CA GLY A 239 -10.66 18.64 -4.03
C GLY A 239 -11.77 19.06 -3.08
N ALA A 240 -11.75 18.55 -1.86
CA ALA A 240 -12.77 18.84 -0.87
C ALA A 240 -12.13 19.37 0.41
N SER A 241 -12.59 20.52 0.90
CA SER A 241 -12.03 21.11 2.12
C SER A 241 -12.31 20.23 3.32
N MET A 242 -11.32 20.08 4.17
CA MET A 242 -11.49 19.52 5.49
C MET A 242 -11.98 20.65 6.41
N ASP A 243 -13.31 20.73 6.60
CA ASP A 243 -13.96 21.55 7.63
C ASP A 243 -14.59 20.73 8.77
N ARG A 244 -15.05 21.41 9.82
CA ARG A 244 -15.65 20.78 11.00
C ARG A 244 -16.88 19.93 10.67
N SER A 245 -17.73 20.38 9.74
CA SER A 245 -18.96 19.68 9.37
C SER A 245 -18.63 18.33 8.71
N ARG A 246 -17.69 18.35 7.76
CA ARG A 246 -17.22 17.15 7.08
C ARG A 246 -16.49 16.18 8.01
N ALA A 247 -15.65 16.70 8.92
CA ALA A 247 -15.03 15.88 9.96
C ALA A 247 -16.07 15.19 10.84
N GLN A 248 -17.07 15.93 11.32
CA GLN A 248 -18.11 15.38 12.18
C GLN A 248 -18.92 14.31 11.44
N ARG A 249 -19.32 14.58 10.19
CA ARG A 249 -20.03 13.61 9.34
C ARG A 249 -19.27 12.30 9.19
N TYR A 250 -17.96 12.38 8.92
CA TYR A 250 -17.13 11.19 8.84
C TYR A 250 -17.05 10.45 10.19
N LEU A 251 -16.83 11.15 11.30
CA LEU A 251 -16.77 10.54 12.64
C LEU A 251 -18.10 9.89 13.06
N ASP A 252 -19.23 10.49 12.70
CA ASP A 252 -20.57 9.95 12.91
C ASP A 252 -20.76 8.65 12.11
N SER A 253 -20.29 8.63 10.86
CA SER A 253 -20.32 7.41 10.01
C SER A 253 -19.53 6.24 10.62
N LEU A 254 -18.42 6.51 11.31
CA LEU A 254 -17.66 5.46 12.03
C LEU A 254 -18.47 4.79 13.13
N SER A 255 -19.44 5.51 13.68
CA SER A 255 -20.33 5.07 14.75
C SER A 255 -21.61 4.40 14.24
N GLY A 256 -21.79 4.34 12.91
CA GLY A 256 -22.99 3.86 12.24
C GLY A 256 -24.10 4.89 12.07
N LYS A 257 -23.78 6.18 12.20
CA LYS A 257 -24.74 7.27 11.97
C LYS A 257 -24.50 7.84 10.57
N LEU A 258 -25.12 7.21 9.57
CA LEU A 258 -25.07 7.71 8.20
C LEU A 258 -25.97 8.97 8.03
N PRO A 259 -25.57 9.93 7.18
CA PRO A 259 -26.41 11.07 6.83
C PRO A 259 -27.76 10.65 6.23
N GLN A 260 -28.81 11.45 6.43
CA GLN A 260 -30.14 11.17 5.86
C GLN A 260 -30.14 11.18 4.32
N ASP A 261 -29.30 12.02 3.71
CA ASP A 261 -29.12 12.16 2.27
C ASP A 261 -28.08 11.18 1.68
N ILE A 262 -27.66 10.17 2.44
CA ILE A 262 -26.66 9.20 1.98
C ILE A 262 -27.20 8.37 0.80
N SER A 263 -26.36 8.17 -0.20
CA SER A 263 -26.64 7.33 -1.37
C SER A 263 -25.36 6.67 -1.87
N VAL A 264 -25.49 5.70 -2.77
CA VAL A 264 -24.34 5.01 -3.40
C VAL A 264 -23.43 5.98 -4.16
N ARG A 265 -23.96 7.13 -4.60
CA ARG A 265 -23.21 8.16 -5.35
C ARG A 265 -22.33 9.04 -4.47
N ASN A 266 -22.79 9.38 -3.26
CA ASN A 266 -22.08 10.30 -2.35
C ASN A 266 -21.35 9.59 -1.20
N VAL A 267 -21.54 8.27 -1.04
CA VAL A 267 -20.92 7.46 0.01
C VAL A 267 -19.39 7.60 0.07
N GLU A 268 -18.73 7.66 -1.09
CA GLU A 268 -17.27 7.78 -1.13
C GLU A 268 -16.85 9.12 -0.51
N LEU A 269 -17.52 10.21 -0.88
CA LEU A 269 -17.24 11.54 -0.34
C LEU A 269 -17.59 11.64 1.14
N TYR A 270 -18.72 11.10 1.59
CA TYR A 270 -19.22 11.34 2.95
C TYR A 270 -18.58 10.43 4.00
N CYS A 271 -18.29 9.18 3.65
CA CYS A 271 -17.87 8.16 4.62
C CYS A 271 -16.43 7.66 4.40
N LEU A 272 -15.93 7.69 3.16
CA LEU A 272 -14.69 6.99 2.78
C LEU A 272 -13.56 7.91 2.29
N SER A 273 -13.83 9.21 2.13
CA SER A 273 -12.90 10.21 1.61
C SER A 273 -11.93 10.76 2.66
N ILE A 274 -12.01 10.26 3.90
CA ILE A 274 -11.19 10.70 5.02
C ILE A 274 -10.43 9.52 5.61
N HIS A 275 -9.21 9.81 6.04
CA HIS A 275 -8.36 8.93 6.83
C HIS A 275 -8.10 9.55 8.20
N GLN A 276 -8.32 8.78 9.26
CA GLN A 276 -8.01 9.16 10.63
C GLN A 276 -6.67 8.56 11.06
N VAL A 277 -5.80 9.43 11.59
CA VAL A 277 -4.64 9.03 12.39
C VAL A 277 -4.95 9.34 13.84
N LYS A 278 -4.91 8.34 14.72
CA LYS A 278 -5.04 8.48 16.16
C LYS A 278 -3.65 8.59 16.80
N LEU A 279 -3.52 9.49 17.77
CA LEU A 279 -2.34 9.60 18.63
C LEU A 279 -2.68 8.89 19.93
N LEU A 280 -2.10 7.70 20.11
CA LEU A 280 -2.31 6.81 21.25
C LEU A 280 -1.46 7.21 22.46
N HIS A 281 -0.31 7.85 22.23
CA HIS A 281 0.60 8.32 23.26
C HIS A 281 1.07 9.75 22.97
N GLN A 282 1.32 10.54 24.02
CA GLN A 282 1.78 11.93 23.91
C GLN A 282 3.29 12.06 23.67
N GLU A 283 4.09 11.14 24.19
CA GLU A 283 5.55 11.20 24.16
C GLU A 283 6.08 11.28 22.73
N ALA A 284 7.02 12.19 22.49
CA ALA A 284 7.65 12.33 21.19
C ALA A 284 8.46 11.07 20.85
N ILE A 285 8.43 10.65 19.60
CA ILE A 285 9.40 9.67 19.12
C ILE A 285 10.76 10.37 19.04
N ALA A 286 11.59 10.16 20.06
CA ALA A 286 12.94 10.65 20.07
C ALA A 286 13.76 9.91 19.01
N ASN A 287 14.49 10.65 18.16
CA ASN A 287 15.50 10.12 17.25
C ASN A 287 15.01 9.09 16.22
N PHE A 288 13.84 9.29 15.60
CA PHE A 288 13.54 8.53 14.37
C PHE A 288 14.59 8.89 13.30
N VAL A 289 15.41 7.93 12.88
CA VAL A 289 16.47 8.15 11.90
C VAL A 289 15.99 7.61 10.56
N PRO A 290 15.68 8.48 9.58
CA PRO A 290 15.43 8.05 8.22
C PRO A 290 16.69 7.35 7.69
N SER A 291 16.62 6.03 7.54
CA SER A 291 17.69 5.22 7.00
C SER A 291 17.16 4.41 5.81
N ALA A 292 18.06 3.75 5.07
CA ALA A 292 17.67 2.84 4.00
C ALA A 292 16.79 1.67 4.49
N ARG A 293 16.80 1.36 5.79
CA ARG A 293 15.99 0.31 6.40
C ARG A 293 15.62 0.69 7.84
N VAL A 294 14.34 0.98 8.06
CA VAL A 294 13.82 1.32 9.39
C VAL A 294 13.82 0.08 10.27
N ALA A 295 14.41 0.21 11.46
CA ALA A 295 14.61 -0.89 12.40
C ALA A 295 13.32 -1.23 13.18
N ILE A 296 13.27 -2.42 13.79
CA ILE A 296 12.10 -2.88 14.56
C ILE A 296 11.77 -1.93 15.70
N GLU A 297 12.76 -1.40 16.40
CA GLU A 297 12.59 -0.51 17.56
C GLU A 297 11.89 0.80 17.16
N GLU A 298 12.29 1.36 16.02
CA GLU A 298 11.68 2.57 15.44
C GLU A 298 10.24 2.29 15.00
N ILE A 299 10.01 1.15 14.35
CA ILE A 299 8.68 0.71 13.94
C ILE A 299 7.77 0.54 15.17
N GLN A 300 8.27 -0.08 16.23
CA GLN A 300 7.53 -0.25 17.48
C GLN A 300 7.21 1.11 18.12
N ALA A 301 8.15 2.06 18.11
CA ALA A 301 7.88 3.42 18.61
C ALA A 301 6.75 4.09 17.82
N VAL A 302 6.77 4.00 16.48
CA VAL A 302 5.69 4.49 15.62
C VAL A 302 4.37 3.81 15.96
N ARG A 303 4.35 2.49 16.11
CA ARG A 303 3.14 1.71 16.41
C ARG A 303 2.57 1.96 17.81
N ARG A 304 3.42 2.25 18.80
CA ARG A 304 2.99 2.63 20.16
C ARG A 304 2.29 3.98 20.16
N LYS A 305 2.72 4.91 19.28
CA LYS A 305 2.20 6.28 19.25
C LYS A 305 1.07 6.49 18.25
N TYR A 306 1.14 5.89 17.07
CA TYR A 306 0.26 6.20 15.95
C TYR A 306 -0.53 4.99 15.47
N ALA A 307 -1.80 5.22 15.15
CA ALA A 307 -2.64 4.25 14.45
C ALA A 307 -3.41 4.94 13.33
N CYS A 308 -3.32 4.42 12.10
CA CYS A 308 -4.04 4.95 10.96
C CYS A 308 -5.05 3.95 10.40
N ASP A 309 -6.20 4.46 9.98
CA ASP A 309 -7.31 3.70 9.45
C ASP A 309 -7.21 3.39 7.93
N CYS A 310 -6.13 3.83 7.27
CA CYS A 310 -5.93 3.64 5.84
C CYS A 310 -5.43 2.22 5.50
N ALA A 311 -5.69 1.79 4.26
CA ALA A 311 -5.30 0.46 3.77
C ALA A 311 -3.78 0.21 3.83
N MET A 312 -2.95 1.21 3.49
CA MET A 312 -1.49 1.07 3.52
C MET A 312 -0.96 0.79 4.93
N PHE A 313 -1.53 1.43 5.95
CA PHE A 313 -1.17 1.18 7.35
C PHE A 313 -1.65 -0.19 7.80
N ALA A 314 -2.86 -0.61 7.41
CA ALA A 314 -3.36 -1.95 7.68
C ALA A 314 -2.50 -3.05 7.04
N GLN A 315 -1.96 -2.80 5.84
CA GLN A 315 -1.12 -3.76 5.11
C GLN A 315 0.31 -3.84 5.64
N THR A 316 0.95 -2.70 5.87
CA THR A 316 2.36 -2.67 6.31
C THR A 316 2.50 -2.82 7.82
N GLY A 317 1.42 -2.52 8.55
CA GLY A 317 1.37 -2.49 10.00
C GLY A 317 1.90 -1.21 10.65
N TRP A 318 2.61 -0.34 9.94
CA TRP A 318 3.26 0.79 10.60
C TRP A 318 3.48 2.04 9.73
N GLN A 319 3.59 1.90 8.41
CA GLN A 319 3.87 3.05 7.53
C GLN A 319 2.69 3.37 6.61
N CYS A 320 2.37 4.66 6.54
CA CYS A 320 1.54 5.23 5.51
C CYS A 320 1.80 6.74 5.42
N SER A 321 1.32 7.37 4.35
CA SER A 321 1.46 8.81 4.16
C SER A 321 0.84 9.66 5.28
N HIS A 322 -0.27 9.20 5.84
CA HIS A 322 -0.96 9.94 6.90
C HIS A 322 -0.15 9.94 8.21
N VAL A 323 0.43 8.80 8.60
CA VAL A 323 1.28 8.72 9.80
C VAL A 323 2.52 9.59 9.63
N LEU A 324 3.19 9.50 8.48
CA LEU A 324 4.34 10.35 8.18
C LEU A 324 3.95 11.85 8.22
N ALA A 325 2.80 12.21 7.66
CA ALA A 325 2.32 13.59 7.72
C ALA A 325 2.06 14.07 9.16
N VAL A 326 1.51 13.22 10.03
CA VAL A 326 1.34 13.56 11.45
C VAL A 326 2.68 13.71 12.16
N MET A 327 3.63 12.81 11.93
CA MET A 327 4.96 12.89 12.53
C MET A 327 5.67 14.20 12.13
N VAL A 328 5.49 14.67 10.89
CA VAL A 328 5.97 16.01 10.45
C VAL A 328 5.23 17.13 11.21
N LEU A 329 3.91 17.05 11.35
CA LEU A 329 3.13 18.03 12.12
C LEU A 329 3.53 18.06 13.61
N GLN A 330 3.98 16.92 14.16
CA GLN A 330 4.52 16.80 15.51
C GLN A 330 6.01 17.17 15.61
N LYS A 331 6.65 17.56 14.49
CA LYS A 331 8.08 17.89 14.39
C LYS A 331 9.03 16.74 14.78
N GLU A 332 8.57 15.49 14.68
CA GLU A 332 9.38 14.31 14.97
C GLU A 332 10.28 13.93 13.78
N ILE A 333 9.84 14.28 12.58
CA ILE A 333 10.58 14.06 11.34
C ILE A 333 10.51 15.29 10.44
N ASN A 334 11.42 15.34 9.48
CA ASN A 334 11.47 16.38 8.46
C ASN A 334 11.34 15.72 7.07
N VAL A 335 10.40 16.21 6.24
CA VAL A 335 10.12 15.66 4.90
C VAL A 335 11.37 15.66 4.03
N SER A 336 12.14 16.76 4.01
CA SER A 336 13.37 16.85 3.22
C SER A 336 14.42 15.83 3.66
N ARG A 337 14.55 15.57 4.98
CA ARG A 337 15.44 14.52 5.49
C ARG A 337 14.98 13.12 5.08
N LEU A 338 13.67 12.86 5.07
CA LEU A 338 13.12 11.58 4.59
C LEU A 338 13.43 11.38 3.11
N LEU A 339 13.22 12.40 2.28
CA LEU A 339 13.48 12.35 0.83
C LEU A 339 14.94 12.01 0.53
N ASN A 340 15.87 12.61 1.27
CA ASN A 340 17.30 12.35 1.12
C ASN A 340 17.71 10.93 1.57
N ALA A 341 16.97 10.34 2.52
CA ALA A 341 17.25 9.01 3.05
C ALA A 341 16.56 7.87 2.27
N LEU A 342 15.66 8.19 1.33
CA LEU A 342 15.02 7.18 0.50
C LEU A 342 16.07 6.47 -0.36
N PRO A 343 16.00 5.14 -0.47
CA PRO A 343 16.96 4.39 -1.28
C PRO A 343 16.82 4.78 -2.76
N THR A 344 17.97 4.88 -3.44
CA THR A 344 18.12 5.13 -4.88
C THR A 344 17.34 4.12 -5.74
N ARG A 345 17.11 2.92 -5.20
CA ARG A 345 16.37 1.82 -5.83
C ARG A 345 15.32 1.25 -4.88
N LYS A 346 14.14 0.90 -5.39
CA LYS A 346 13.24 -0.04 -4.68
C LYS A 346 14.00 -1.34 -4.43
N ALA A 347 14.05 -1.82 -3.19
CA ALA A 347 14.57 -3.15 -2.89
C ALA A 347 13.93 -4.18 -3.84
N SER A 348 14.75 -5.02 -4.47
CA SER A 348 14.30 -6.01 -5.45
C SER A 348 13.51 -7.14 -4.77
N GLY A 349 12.25 -6.88 -4.42
CA GLY A 349 11.35 -7.89 -3.81
C GLY A 349 10.30 -8.43 -4.77
N GLY A 350 10.05 -7.75 -5.89
CA GLY A 350 9.10 -8.20 -6.90
C GLY A 350 9.80 -9.09 -7.93
N GLN A 351 9.42 -10.36 -7.99
CA GLN A 351 9.80 -11.22 -9.10
C GLN A 351 9.27 -10.59 -10.39
N ARG A 352 10.15 -10.25 -11.35
CA ARG A 352 9.73 -9.80 -12.67
C ARG A 352 8.87 -10.91 -13.27
N LYS A 353 7.62 -10.60 -13.65
CA LYS A 353 6.86 -11.52 -14.49
C LYS A 353 7.68 -11.74 -15.76
N ALA A 354 7.98 -13.00 -16.09
CA ALA A 354 8.62 -13.33 -17.35
C ALA A 354 7.79 -12.70 -18.49
N LYS A 355 8.46 -12.03 -19.43
CA LYS A 355 7.78 -11.53 -20.63
C LYS A 355 7.20 -12.74 -21.37
N SER A 356 5.94 -12.64 -21.80
CA SER A 356 5.32 -13.65 -22.65
C SER A 356 6.16 -13.85 -23.92
N CYS A 357 6.34 -15.10 -24.35
CA CYS A 357 6.99 -15.48 -25.60
C CYS A 357 6.30 -14.90 -26.85
N LEU A 358 5.08 -14.36 -26.72
CA LEU A 358 4.32 -13.69 -27.78
C LEU A 358 4.38 -12.15 -27.69
N ALA A 359 5.12 -11.58 -26.74
CA ALA A 359 5.27 -10.14 -26.65
C ALA A 359 6.15 -9.62 -27.81
N LYS A 360 5.51 -9.09 -28.86
CA LYS A 360 6.21 -8.33 -29.91
C LYS A 360 7.08 -7.25 -29.25
N GLY A 361 8.36 -7.23 -29.58
CA GLY A 361 9.27 -6.15 -29.20
C GLY A 361 8.73 -4.86 -29.78
N LYS A 362 8.13 -4.01 -28.94
CA LYS A 362 8.02 -2.60 -29.27
C LYS A 362 9.40 -2.00 -29.02
N ASP A 363 9.90 -1.21 -29.97
CA ASP A 363 11.16 -0.46 -29.85
C ASP A 363 11.15 0.59 -28.72
N GLU A 364 10.03 0.73 -28.01
CA GLU A 364 9.92 1.46 -26.74
C GLU A 364 10.63 0.69 -25.61
N HIS A 365 11.96 0.85 -25.51
CA HIS A 365 12.70 0.41 -24.33
C HIS A 365 12.33 1.25 -23.10
N GLN A 366 12.59 0.74 -21.89
CA GLN A 366 12.13 1.34 -20.62
C GLN A 366 12.62 2.78 -20.33
N PHE A 367 13.62 3.24 -21.08
CA PHE A 367 14.23 4.57 -20.99
C PHE A 367 13.98 5.39 -22.26
N SER A 368 13.02 5.01 -23.12
CA SER A 368 12.59 5.89 -24.21
C SER A 368 11.85 7.10 -23.61
N VAL A 369 11.99 8.25 -24.26
CA VAL A 369 11.44 9.52 -23.77
C VAL A 369 9.93 9.41 -23.52
N ASP A 370 9.16 8.81 -24.43
CA ASP A 370 7.71 8.64 -24.27
C ASP A 370 7.32 7.78 -23.05
N VAL A 371 8.07 6.71 -22.78
CA VAL A 371 7.84 5.84 -21.62
C VAL A 371 8.18 6.58 -20.33
N LEU A 372 9.30 7.34 -20.34
CA LEU A 372 9.75 8.13 -19.21
C LEU A 372 8.80 9.27 -18.89
N THR A 373 8.35 10.04 -19.88
CA THR A 373 7.38 11.13 -19.69
C THR A 373 6.08 10.61 -19.07
N LYS A 374 5.50 9.53 -19.62
CA LYS A 374 4.31 8.89 -19.01
C LYS A 374 4.57 8.43 -17.57
N ARG A 375 5.76 7.92 -17.29
CA ARG A 375 6.12 7.40 -15.97
C ARG A 375 6.37 8.50 -14.95
N TYR A 376 7.05 9.57 -15.32
CA TYR A 376 7.35 10.71 -14.46
C TYR A 376 6.07 11.47 -14.12
N LEU A 377 5.15 11.67 -15.07
CA LEU A 377 3.84 12.25 -14.78
C LEU A 377 2.99 11.37 -13.84
N LYS A 378 3.07 10.05 -14.00
CA LYS A 378 2.35 9.10 -13.13
C LYS A 378 2.99 8.96 -11.75
N GLN A 379 4.32 9.03 -11.68
CA GLN A 379 5.13 8.82 -10.47
C GLN A 379 6.27 9.85 -10.44
N PRO A 380 6.02 11.10 -10.00
CA PRO A 380 7.02 12.17 -10.07
C PRO A 380 8.28 11.90 -9.24
N MET A 381 8.20 11.09 -8.20
CA MET A 381 9.37 10.67 -7.41
C MET A 381 10.24 9.61 -8.07
N TYR A 382 9.75 8.96 -9.12
CA TYR A 382 10.42 7.78 -9.69
C TYR A 382 11.88 8.02 -10.11
N PRO A 383 12.25 9.18 -10.70
CA PRO A 383 13.62 9.46 -11.06
C PRO A 383 14.46 10.06 -9.93
N LEU A 384 13.99 10.11 -8.68
CA LEU A 384 14.84 10.62 -7.59
C LEU A 384 16.12 9.79 -7.45
N HIS A 385 17.23 10.50 -7.27
CA HIS A 385 18.60 9.98 -7.23
C HIS A 385 19.10 9.34 -8.52
N TRP A 386 18.34 9.44 -9.62
CA TRP A 386 18.77 8.96 -10.92
C TRP A 386 19.86 9.86 -11.51
N GLN A 387 20.68 9.23 -12.33
CA GLN A 387 21.80 9.82 -13.02
C GLN A 387 21.33 10.22 -14.41
N VAL A 388 21.50 11.49 -14.74
CA VAL A 388 21.12 12.07 -16.02
C VAL A 388 22.33 12.69 -16.70
N MET A 389 22.25 12.90 -18.01
CA MET A 389 23.27 13.57 -18.79
C MET A 389 22.65 14.75 -19.51
N ARG A 390 23.36 15.88 -19.50
CA ARG A 390 22.97 17.05 -20.29
C ARG A 390 24.22 17.71 -20.85
N ASP A 391 24.12 18.20 -22.07
CA ASP A 391 25.17 18.99 -22.69
C ASP A 391 25.16 20.43 -22.19
N PHE A 392 26.35 20.97 -21.98
CA PHE A 392 26.56 22.37 -21.64
C PHE A 392 27.60 22.99 -22.57
N ASP A 393 27.36 24.22 -22.99
CA ASP A 393 28.35 25.02 -23.72
C ASP A 393 29.32 25.64 -22.71
N ILE A 394 30.58 25.18 -22.73
CA ILE A 394 31.65 25.73 -21.92
C ILE A 394 32.51 26.66 -22.78
N ARG A 395 32.72 27.89 -22.30
CA ARG A 395 33.73 28.77 -22.89
C ARG A 395 35.11 28.39 -22.36
N THR A 396 35.98 27.95 -23.27
CA THR A 396 37.40 27.72 -22.97
C THR A 396 38.14 29.05 -22.81
N LYS A 397 39.32 29.04 -22.16
CA LYS A 397 40.16 30.24 -21.96
C LYS A 397 40.59 30.93 -23.27
N ALA A 398 40.46 30.24 -24.40
CA ALA A 398 40.74 30.75 -25.75
C ALA A 398 39.51 31.35 -26.46
N GLY A 399 38.37 31.51 -25.76
CA GLY A 399 37.15 32.12 -26.34
C GLY A 399 36.30 31.18 -27.21
N VAL A 400 36.70 29.91 -27.38
CA VAL A 400 35.94 28.91 -28.14
C VAL A 400 34.91 28.23 -27.22
N SER A 401 33.64 28.26 -27.63
CA SER A 401 32.54 27.51 -26.99
C SER A 401 32.61 26.05 -27.41
N LYS A 402 32.79 25.14 -26.43
CA LYS A 402 32.79 23.69 -26.65
C LYS A 402 31.60 23.08 -25.91
N ARG A 403 30.85 22.24 -26.61
CA ARG A 403 29.72 21.49 -26.03
C ARG A 403 30.27 20.25 -25.34
N GLU A 404 30.07 20.15 -24.03
CA GLU A 404 30.51 19.00 -23.22
C GLU A 404 29.34 18.44 -22.41
N SER A 405 29.22 17.11 -22.38
CA SER A 405 28.18 16.40 -21.64
C SER A 405 28.58 16.23 -20.18
N PHE A 406 27.68 16.63 -19.27
CA PHE A 406 27.89 16.49 -17.83
C PHE A 406 26.87 15.55 -17.22
N ARG A 407 27.36 14.71 -16.30
CA ARG A 407 26.53 13.89 -15.43
C ARG A 407 25.93 14.73 -14.32
N GLY A 408 24.62 14.63 -14.14
CA GLY A 408 23.86 15.20 -13.05
C GLY A 408 23.08 14.14 -12.28
N THR A 409 22.60 14.51 -11.09
CA THR A 409 21.77 13.66 -10.22
C THR A 409 20.47 14.38 -9.90
N VAL A 410 19.34 13.70 -10.05
CA VAL A 410 18.03 14.23 -9.66
C VAL A 410 17.93 14.24 -8.14
N VAL A 411 17.85 15.42 -7.53
CA VAL A 411 17.92 15.58 -6.06
C VAL A 411 16.56 15.84 -5.43
N SER A 412 15.67 16.53 -6.14
CA SER A 412 14.32 16.81 -5.64
C SER A 412 13.35 17.03 -6.79
N TRP A 413 12.07 17.16 -6.46
CA TRP A 413 11.01 17.46 -7.41
C TRP A 413 9.98 18.36 -6.75
N GLY A 414 9.17 19.01 -7.56
CA GLY A 414 8.02 19.77 -7.09
C GLY A 414 6.99 19.95 -8.19
N ASP A 415 5.90 20.60 -7.81
CA ASP A 415 4.82 20.99 -8.72
C ASP A 415 4.71 22.52 -8.68
N ASN A 416 4.62 23.15 -9.85
CA ASN A 416 4.30 24.55 -9.98
C ASN A 416 3.07 24.70 -10.89
N ASN A 417 1.90 24.91 -10.29
CA ASN A 417 0.63 25.10 -11.01
C ASN A 417 0.26 23.96 -12.00
N GLY A 418 0.58 22.71 -11.67
CA GLY A 418 0.26 21.54 -12.48
C GLY A 418 1.38 21.12 -13.43
N VAL A 419 2.49 21.87 -13.47
CA VAL A 419 3.71 21.49 -14.18
C VAL A 419 4.71 20.92 -13.19
N TYR A 420 4.95 19.62 -13.29
CA TYR A 420 6.00 18.96 -12.50
C TYR A 420 7.38 19.42 -12.99
N TYR A 421 8.25 19.73 -12.03
CA TYR A 421 9.65 20.03 -12.27
C TYR A 421 10.54 19.21 -11.33
N TRP A 422 11.77 18.96 -11.78
CA TRP A 422 12.79 18.23 -11.04
C TRP A 422 14.04 19.07 -10.90
N ALA A 423 14.59 19.13 -9.71
CA ALA A 423 15.89 19.74 -9.49
C ALA A 423 16.98 18.70 -9.77
N VAL A 424 17.90 19.03 -10.66
CA VAL A 424 19.03 18.19 -11.03
C VAL A 424 20.33 18.93 -10.69
N GLU A 425 21.13 18.32 -9.82
CA GLU A 425 22.43 18.84 -9.45
C GLU A 425 23.50 18.32 -10.42
N PHE A 426 24.33 19.21 -10.94
CA PHE A 426 25.50 18.90 -11.78
C PHE A 426 26.76 19.27 -10.99
N PRO A 427 27.37 18.33 -10.23
CA PRO A 427 28.44 18.64 -9.28
C PRO A 427 29.67 19.29 -9.92
N LYS A 428 30.06 18.82 -11.12
CA LYS A 428 31.21 19.36 -11.87
C LYS A 428 31.04 20.82 -12.29
N LEU A 429 29.80 21.26 -12.47
CA LEU A 429 29.45 22.64 -12.83
C LEU A 429 29.02 23.47 -11.62
N LYS A 430 28.95 22.87 -10.42
CA LYS A 430 28.38 23.46 -9.19
C LYS A 430 27.04 24.16 -9.44
N LYS A 431 26.21 23.57 -10.31
CA LYS A 431 24.94 24.15 -10.76
C LYS A 431 23.80 23.19 -10.47
N THR A 432 22.68 23.72 -9.99
CA THR A 432 21.41 22.99 -9.91
C THR A 432 20.45 23.58 -10.94
N LEU A 433 19.89 22.73 -11.79
CA LEU A 433 18.90 23.10 -12.80
C LEU A 433 17.51 22.59 -12.41
N ARG A 434 16.48 23.34 -12.76
CA ARG A 434 15.09 22.87 -12.71
C ARG A 434 14.70 22.43 -14.12
N LEU A 435 14.35 21.16 -14.27
CA LEU A 435 13.95 20.53 -15.53
C LEU A 435 12.47 20.19 -15.50
N GLU A 436 11.76 20.43 -16.59
CA GLU A 436 10.40 19.93 -16.77
C GLU A 436 10.39 18.46 -17.20
N CYS A 437 9.20 17.85 -17.28
CA CYS A 437 9.05 16.41 -17.48
C CYS A 437 9.73 15.91 -18.77
N GLN A 438 9.56 16.65 -19.86
CA GLN A 438 10.11 16.29 -21.16
C GLN A 438 11.64 16.45 -21.16
N GLU A 439 12.17 17.57 -20.67
CA GLU A 439 13.60 17.82 -20.57
C GLU A 439 14.30 16.77 -19.68
N LEU A 440 13.68 16.36 -18.58
CA LEU A 440 14.23 15.33 -17.72
C LEU A 440 14.22 13.96 -18.41
N ALA A 441 13.16 13.62 -19.14
CA ALA A 441 13.06 12.39 -19.89
C ALA A 441 14.15 12.30 -20.97
N GLU A 442 14.42 13.40 -21.67
CA GLU A 442 15.53 13.54 -22.62
C GLU A 442 16.88 13.36 -21.93
N CYS A 443 17.15 14.07 -20.83
CA CYS A 443 18.42 13.95 -20.10
C CYS A 443 18.66 12.53 -19.53
N THR A 444 17.57 11.82 -19.18
CA THR A 444 17.64 10.43 -18.72
C THR A 444 17.90 9.48 -19.89
N HIS A 445 17.27 9.73 -21.03
CA HIS A 445 17.45 8.96 -22.26
C HIS A 445 18.89 9.09 -22.77
N GLU A 446 19.44 10.31 -22.77
CA GLU A 446 20.84 10.59 -23.11
C GLU A 446 21.80 9.83 -22.20
N ALA A 447 21.55 9.83 -20.88
CA ALA A 447 22.37 9.03 -19.96
C ALA A 447 22.34 7.54 -20.30
N TYR A 448 21.18 7.01 -20.67
CA TYR A 448 21.04 5.62 -21.10
C TYR A 448 21.78 5.32 -22.42
N ILE A 449 21.64 6.16 -23.45
CA ILE A 449 22.32 6.00 -24.74
C ILE A 449 23.84 6.00 -24.55
N HIS A 450 24.34 6.90 -23.70
CA HIS A 450 25.76 7.01 -23.39
C HIS A 450 26.27 5.93 -22.41
N GLY A 451 25.46 4.92 -22.09
CA GLY A 451 25.86 3.79 -21.25
C GLY A 451 26.09 4.15 -19.78
N VAL A 452 25.62 5.31 -19.33
CA VAL A 452 25.63 5.67 -17.90
C VAL A 452 24.62 4.78 -17.20
N ASP A 453 25.00 4.23 -16.04
CA ASP A 453 24.01 3.63 -15.16
C ASP A 453 23.11 4.73 -14.58
N VAL A 454 21.98 4.92 -15.26
CA VAL A 454 20.89 5.83 -14.92
C VAL A 454 20.40 5.62 -13.49
N THR A 455 20.46 4.39 -12.99
CA THR A 455 19.97 4.03 -11.65
C THR A 455 21.04 4.07 -10.56
N GLY A 456 22.32 4.27 -10.94
CA GLY A 456 23.40 4.60 -10.01
C GLY A 456 24.02 3.43 -9.22
N LEU A 457 24.28 2.26 -9.83
CA LEU A 457 25.21 1.29 -9.26
C LEU A 457 26.63 1.89 -9.25
N SER A 458 27.18 2.09 -8.06
CA SER A 458 28.63 1.99 -7.92
C SER A 458 29.01 0.52 -8.08
N SER A 459 29.84 0.24 -9.09
CA SER A 459 30.60 -1.00 -9.23
C SER A 459 31.52 -1.19 -8.01
N GLY A 460 30.98 -1.75 -6.93
CA GLY A 460 31.70 -1.95 -5.67
C GLY A 460 31.19 -3.09 -4.78
N GLU A 461 30.00 -3.64 -5.02
CA GLU A 461 29.51 -4.82 -4.29
C GLU A 461 29.08 -5.89 -5.29
N ALA A 462 30.08 -6.53 -5.89
CA ALA A 462 29.94 -7.80 -6.56
C ALA A 462 30.77 -8.83 -5.79
N VAL A 463 30.08 -9.85 -5.26
CA VAL A 463 30.62 -11.16 -4.82
C VAL A 463 31.41 -11.06 -3.49
N VAL A 464 30.97 -11.65 -2.37
CA VAL A 464 30.68 -13.08 -2.11
C VAL A 464 29.40 -13.28 -1.30
#